data_AF-X0TUB1-F1
#
_entry.id   AF-X0TUB1-F1
#
_cell.length_a   1.000
_cell.length_b   1.000
_cell.length_c   1.000
_cell.angle_alpha   90.00
_cell.angle_beta   90.00
_cell.angle_gamma   90.00
#
_symmetry.space_group_name_H-M   'P 1'
#
loop_
_entity.id
_entity.type
_entity.pdbx_description
1 polymer ?
#
loop_
_entity_poly.entity_id
_entity_poly.type
_entity_poly.pdbx_seq_one_letter_code
_entity_poly.pdbx_strand_id
1 'polypeptide(L)' 'MIELTINGKKGEFEEGKTLLECIESTGIRIPTLCYHKALTPYGAC' A
#
# COMPACT_ATOMS: atom_id res chain seq x y z
N MET A 1 2.74 -8.55 12.72
CA MET A 1 2.59 -7.09 12.56
C MET A 1 3.97 -6.51 12.31
N ILE A 2 4.11 -5.59 11.36
CA ILE A 2 5.38 -4.95 10.99
C ILE A 2 5.29 -3.44 11.17
N GLU A 3 6.37 -2.84 11.68
CA GLU A 3 6.49 -1.38 11.80
C GLU A 3 7.02 -0.81 10.48
N LEU A 4 6.24 0.07 9.83
CA LEU A 4 6.64 0.78 8.61
C LEU A 4 6.59 2.29 8.84
N THR A 5 7.50 3.01 8.19
CA THR A 5 7.49 4.48 8.18
C THR A 5 7.04 4.97 6.81
N ILE A 6 5.88 5.63 6.75
CA ILE A 6 5.31 6.21 5.52
C ILE A 6 5.28 7.72 5.68
N ASN A 7 5.99 8.47 4.81
CA ASN A 7 6.09 9.94 4.87
C ASN A 7 6.50 10.47 6.26
N GLY A 8 7.44 9.81 6.93
CA GLY A 8 7.92 10.20 8.25
C GLY A 8 6.96 9.85 9.41
N LYS A 9 5.79 9.27 9.13
CA LYS A 9 4.89 8.73 10.15
C LYS A 9 5.14 7.24 10.32
N LYS A 10 5.40 6.82 11.56
CA LYS A 10 5.46 5.40 11.93
C LYS A 10 4.05 4.84 12.07
N GLY A 11 3.83 3.64 11.54
CA GLY A 11 2.59 2.90 11.69
C GLY A 11 2.85 1.40 11.76
N GLU A 12 1.96 0.69 12.44
CA GLU A 12 1.96 -0.78 12.51
C GLU A 12 1.01 -1.33 11.45
N PHE A 13 1.49 -2.27 10.65
CA PHE A 13 0.73 -2.86 9.55
C PHE A 13 0.72 -4.39 9.65
N GLU A 14 -0.29 -5.00 9.05
CA GLU A 14 -0.40 -6.46 8.99
C GLU A 14 0.57 -7.05 7.97
N GLU A 15 1.19 -8.18 8.34
CA GLU A 15 2.06 -8.92 7.44
C GLU A 15 1.23 -9.56 6.32
N GLY A 16 1.73 -9.49 5.09
CA GLY A 16 1.03 -9.98 3.90
C GLY A 16 0.22 -8.93 3.14
N LYS A 17 0.03 -7.72 3.70
CA LYS A 17 -0.51 -6.60 2.93
C LYS A 17 0.52 -6.05 1.96
N THR A 18 0.05 -5.58 0.82
CA THR A 18 0.92 -4.86 -0.12
C THR A 18 1.24 -3.47 0.39
N LEU A 19 2.38 -2.91 -0.03
CA LEU A 19 2.75 -1.54 0.33
C LEU A 19 1.68 -0.52 -0.10
N LEU A 20 1.04 -0.75 -1.25
CA LEU A 20 -0.02 0.10 -1.75
C LEU A 20 -1.24 0.12 -0.82
N GLU A 21 -1.64 -1.04 -0.29
CA GLU A 21 -2.73 -1.14 0.69
C GLU A 21 -2.39 -0.50 2.03
N CYS A 22 -1.14 -0.67 2.50
CA CYS A 22 -0.66 0.02 3.69
C CYS A 22 -0.75 1.54 3.51
N ILE A 23 -0.34 2.07 2.37
CA ILE A 23 -0.40 3.51 2.08
C ILE A 23 -1.85 3.99 1.94
N GLU A 24 -2.72 3.25 1.24
CA GLU A 24 -4.16 3.57 1.16
C GLU A 24 -4.80 3.66 2.55
N SER A 25 -4.43 2.77 3.48
CA SER A 25 -4.96 2.78 4.86
C SER A 25 -4.56 4.01 5.67
N THR A 26 -3.49 4.70 5.29
CA THR A 26 -3.06 5.98 5.90
C THR A 26 -3.78 7.20 5.32
N GLY A 27 -4.69 7.01 4.35
CA GLY A 27 -5.41 8.08 3.66
C GLY A 27 -4.60 8.77 2.55
N ILE A 28 -3.39 8.28 2.26
CA ILE A 28 -2.57 8.76 1.14
C ILE A 28 -2.98 7.99 -0.12
N ARG A 29 -3.44 8.72 -1.15
CA ARG A 29 -3.81 8.12 -2.43
C ARG A 29 -2.65 8.19 -3.41
N ILE A 30 -2.13 7.03 -3.81
CA ILE A 30 -1.14 6.92 -4.88
C ILE A 30 -1.88 6.73 -6.22
N PRO A 31 -1.54 7.52 -7.26
CA PRO A 31 -2.10 7.28 -8.59
C PRO A 31 -1.61 5.94 -9.11
N THR A 32 -2.55 5.08 -9.51
CA THR A 32 -2.25 3.78 -10.09
C THR A 32 -3.07 3.59 -11.34
N LEU A 33 -2.44 3.07 -12.41
CA LEU A 33 -3.09 2.82 -13.70
C LEU A 33 -3.30 1.31 -13.93
N CYS A 34 -2.29 0.52 -13.59
CA CYS A 34 -2.23 -0.92 -13.77
C CYS A 34 -2.73 -1.71 -12.55
N TYR A 35 -3.06 -1.04 -11.45
CA TYR A 35 -3.59 -1.67 -10.25
C TYR A 35 -5.10 -1.50 -10.18
N HIS A 36 -5.78 -2.60 -9.87
CA HIS A 36 -7.20 -2.61 -9.56
C HIS A 36 -7.47 -3.68 -8.50
N LYS A 37 -8.29 -3.39 -7.48
CA LYS A 37 -8.50 -4.28 -6.31
C LYS A 37 -9.04 -5.66 -6.67
N ALA A 38 -9.76 -5.78 -7.78
CA ALA A 38 -10.30 -7.04 -8.28
C ALA A 38 -9.34 -7.83 -9.19
N LEU A 39 -8.15 -7.30 -9.48
CA LEU A 39 -7.17 -7.90 -10.37
C LEU A 39 -5.89 -8.22 -9.61
N THR A 40 -5.18 -9.27 -10.03
CA THR A 40 -3.85 -9.55 -9.50
C THR A 40 -2.88 -8.45 -9.93
N PRO A 41 -2.15 -7.82 -8.99
CA PRO A 41 -1.15 -6.81 -9.34
C PRO A 41 -0.01 -7.45 -10.15
N TYR A 42 0.36 -6.80 -11.25
CA TYR A 42 1.42 -7.28 -12.15
C TYR A 42 2.49 -6.21 -12.47
N GLY A 43 2.28 -4.95 -12.07
CA GLY A 43 3.31 -3.91 -12.09
C GLY A 43 3.79 -3.48 -13.49
N ALA A 44 2.87 -3.24 -14.43
CA ALA A 44 3.22 -2.70 -15.76
C ALA A 44 3.25 -1.16 -15.83
N CYS A 45 2.83 -0.52 -14.75
CA CYS A 45 3.00 0.88 -14.42
C CYS A 45 3.72 0.94 -13.06
#